data_AF-A0A497IBP6-F1
#
_entry.id   AF-A0A497IBP6-F1
#
_cell.length_a   1.000
_cell.length_b   1.000
_cell.length_c   1.000
_cell.angle_alpha   90.00
_cell.angle_beta   90.00
_cell.angle_gamma   90.00
#
_symmetry.space_group_name_H-M   'P 1'
#
loop_
_entity.id
_entity.type
_entity.pdbx_description
1 polymer ?
#
loop_
_entity_poly.entity_id
_entity_poly.type
_entity_poly.pdbx_seq_one_letter_code
_entity_poly.pdbx_strand_id
1 'polypeptide(L)' 'MSPGLVALAAGIAMAGSAFATAWAQTGIGSAAMGTIAERPESAGSLLAWLVIPETIVVLGFVIAFLLTGKIVV' A
#
# COMPACT_ATOMS: atom_id res chain seq x y z
N MET A 1 18.65 20.81 -0.48
CA MET A 1 17.86 20.48 0.73
C MET A 1 18.76 19.78 1.72
N SER A 2 18.56 19.96 3.03
CA SER A 2 19.36 19.20 4.01
C SER A 2 19.02 17.70 3.92
N PRO A 3 19.99 16.79 4.10
CA PRO A 3 19.73 15.35 4.07
C PRO A 3 18.64 14.92 5.05
N GLY A 4 18.55 15.58 6.22
CA GLY A 4 17.50 15.32 7.21
C GLY A 4 16.09 15.65 6.71
N LEU A 5 15.91 16.72 5.94
CA LEU A 5 14.61 17.08 5.37
C LEU A 5 14.15 16.08 4.30
N VAL A 6 15.09 15.59 3.49
CA VAL A 6 14.83 14.56 2.48
C VAL A 6 14.41 13.24 3.14
N ALA A 7 15.12 12.83 4.19
CA ALA A 7 14.78 11.62 4.95
C ALA A 7 13.39 11.73 5.62
N LEU A 8 13.06 12.90 6.17
CA LEU A 8 11.74 13.15 6.73
C LEU A 8 10.64 13.08 5.67
N ALA A 9 10.83 13.71 4.52
CA ALA A 9 9.88 13.67 3.41
C ALA A 9 9.65 12.23 2.89
N ALA A 10 10.72 11.46 2.74
CA ALA A 10 10.63 10.04 2.36
C ALA A 10 9.87 9.21 3.41
N GLY A 11 10.13 9.45 4.71
CA GLY A 11 9.39 8.82 5.80
C GLY A 11 7.90 9.15 5.80
N ILE A 12 7.54 10.41 5.55
CA ILE A 12 6.14 10.85 5.45
C ILE A 12 5.45 10.20 4.25
N ALA A 13 6.10 10.14 3.08
CA ALA A 13 5.55 9.49 1.89
C ALA A 13 5.28 7.99 2.14
N MET A 14 6.20 7.30 2.81
CA MET A 14 6.02 5.90 3.23
C MET A 14 4.88 5.74 4.21
N ALA A 15 4.87 6.52 5.29
CA ALA A 15 3.85 6.40 6.32
C ALA A 15 2.46 6.69 5.76
N GLY A 16 2.29 7.78 5.00
CA GLY A 16 1.01 8.15 4.42
C GLY A 16 0.45 7.09 3.47
N SER A 17 1.28 6.54 2.59
CA SER A 17 0.87 5.48 1.67
C SER A 17 0.54 4.16 2.37
N ALA A 18 1.31 3.78 3.40
CA ALA A 18 1.04 2.60 4.21
C ALA A 18 -0.28 2.72 4.98
N PHE A 19 -0.54 3.89 5.61
CA PHE A 19 -1.82 4.14 6.29
C PHE A 19 -3.00 4.13 5.33
N ALA A 20 -2.87 4.74 4.15
CA ALA A 20 -3.92 4.72 3.13
C ALA A 20 -4.22 3.29 2.63
N THR A 21 -3.17 2.49 2.42
CA THR A 21 -3.30 1.07 2.03
C THR A 21 -4.01 0.27 3.10
N ALA A 22 -3.55 0.38 4.36
CA ALA A 22 -4.17 -0.31 5.49
C ALA A 22 -5.66 0.06 5.62
N TRP A 23 -5.99 1.35 5.52
CA TRP A 23 -7.38 1.82 5.58
C TRP A 23 -8.25 1.18 4.51
N ALA A 24 -7.80 1.17 3.26
CA ALA A 24 -8.54 0.55 2.15
C ALA A 24 -8.71 -0.97 2.36
N GLN A 25 -7.67 -1.65 2.83
CA GLN A 25 -7.70 -3.09 3.07
C GLN A 25 -8.60 -3.49 4.25
N THR A 26 -8.83 -2.63 5.24
CA THR A 26 -9.73 -2.96 6.37
C THR A 26 -11.15 -3.33 5.90
N GLY A 27 -11.69 -2.56 4.95
CA GLY A 27 -13.02 -2.82 4.38
C GLY A 27 -13.02 -4.01 3.42
N ILE A 28 -12.01 -4.10 2.55
CA ILE A 28 -11.90 -5.18 1.57
C ILE A 28 -11.71 -6.53 2.26
N GLY A 29 -10.82 -6.61 3.26
CA GLY A 29 -10.51 -7.83 3.99
C GLY A 29 -11.71 -8.36 4.78
N SER A 30 -12.44 -7.48 5.48
CA SER A 30 -13.65 -7.89 6.22
C SER A 30 -14.74 -8.43 5.30
N ALA A 31 -15.02 -7.76 4.18
CA ALA A 31 -15.98 -8.22 3.18
C ALA A 31 -15.53 -9.52 2.48
N ALA A 32 -14.24 -9.62 2.16
CA ALA A 32 -13.67 -10.81 1.54
C ALA A 32 -13.78 -12.03 2.46
N MET A 33 -13.45 -11.90 3.75
CA MET A 33 -13.54 -13.02 4.70
C MET A 33 -14.98 -13.47 4.92
N GLY A 34 -15.95 -12.54 4.98
CA GLY A 34 -17.37 -12.90 5.03
C GLY A 34 -17.81 -13.69 3.79
N THR A 35 -17.37 -13.25 2.61
CA THR A 35 -17.70 -13.94 1.35
C THR A 35 -17.03 -15.32 1.26
N ILE A 36 -15.77 -15.46 1.72
CA ILE A 36 -15.05 -16.75 1.75
C ILE A 36 -15.74 -17.74 2.70
N ALA A 37 -16.32 -17.26 3.80
CA ALA A 37 -17.07 -18.11 4.73
C ALA A 37 -18.32 -18.74 4.09
N GLU A 38 -18.97 -18.04 3.15
CA GLU A 38 -20.12 -18.56 2.40
C GLU A 38 -19.73 -19.31 1.13
N ARG A 39 -18.70 -18.84 0.42
CA ARG A 39 -18.24 -19.31 -0.90
C ARG A 39 -16.71 -19.43 -0.94
N PRO A 40 -16.14 -20.51 -0.39
CA PRO A 40 -14.68 -20.68 -0.31
C PRO A 40 -13.99 -20.66 -1.68
N GLU A 41 -14.68 -21.07 -2.75
CA GLU A 41 -14.22 -21.01 -4.13
C GLU A 41 -13.94 -19.57 -4.62
N SER A 42 -14.50 -18.56 -3.96
CA SER A 42 -14.33 -17.15 -4.33
C SER A 42 -13.02 -16.54 -3.85
N ALA A 43 -12.25 -17.26 -3.01
CA ALA A 43 -11.01 -16.74 -2.40
C ALA A 43 -10.01 -16.19 -3.42
N GLY A 44 -9.80 -16.90 -4.54
CA GLY A 44 -8.87 -16.47 -5.59
C GLY A 44 -9.29 -15.15 -6.25
N SER A 45 -10.58 -14.95 -6.53
CA SER A 45 -11.09 -13.70 -7.10
C SER A 45 -11.05 -12.55 -6.10
N LEU A 46 -11.20 -12.83 -4.81
CA LEU A 46 -11.16 -11.81 -3.74
C LEU A 46 -9.75 -11.32 -3.46
N LEU A 47 -8.73 -12.16 -3.65
CA LEU A 47 -7.33 -11.74 -3.58
C LEU A 47 -7.00 -10.66 -4.63
N ALA A 48 -7.61 -10.70 -5.82
CA ALA A 48 -7.40 -9.67 -6.83
C ALA A 48 -7.88 -8.28 -6.35
N TRP A 49 -8.97 -8.24 -5.58
CA TRP A 49 -9.45 -7.00 -4.96
C TRP A 49 -8.54 -6.51 -3.84
N LEU A 50 -7.93 -7.44 -3.08
CA LEU A 50 -6.99 -7.09 -2.03
C LEU A 50 -5.74 -6.42 -2.62
N VAL A 51 -5.22 -6.89 -3.77
CA VAL A 51 -3.97 -6.37 -4.38
C VAL A 51 -4.10 -4.95 -4.95
N ILE A 52 -5.31 -4.45 -5.23
CA ILE A 52 -5.48 -3.10 -5.78
C ILE A 52 -4.95 -2.02 -4.80
N PRO A 53 -5.38 -1.99 -3.52
CA PRO A 53 -4.78 -1.15 -2.49
C PRO A 53 -3.25 -1.24 -2.37
N GLU A 54 -2.64 -2.42 -2.57
CA GLU A 54 -1.20 -2.63 -2.42
C GLU A 54 -0.39 -1.75 -3.40
N THR A 55 -1.00 -1.36 -4.51
CA THR A 55 -0.37 -0.41 -5.45
C THR A 55 -0.08 0.94 -4.80
N ILE A 56 -0.87 1.39 -3.82
CA ILE A 56 -0.69 2.66 -3.11
C ILE A 56 0.61 2.64 -2.32
N VAL A 57 0.85 1.60 -1.52
CA VAL A 57 2.10 1.48 -0.73
C VAL A 57 3.31 1.26 -1.63
N VAL A 58 3.17 0.50 -2.73
CA VAL A 58 4.26 0.32 -3.70
C VAL A 58 4.64 1.65 -4.36
N LEU A 59 3.67 2.47 -4.74
CA LEU A 59 3.93 3.80 -5.30
C LEU A 59 4.57 4.73 -4.26
N GLY A 60 4.11 4.71 -3.00
CA GLY A 60 4.75 5.44 -1.91
C GLY A 60 6.21 5.02 -1.67
N PHE A 61 6.47 3.72 -1.78
CA PHE A 61 7.83 3.14 -1.74
C PHE A 61 8.72 3.66 -2.87
N VAL A 62 8.23 3.66 -4.10
CA VAL A 62 8.97 4.22 -5.24
C VAL A 62 9.28 5.70 -5.01
N ILE A 63 8.29 6.49 -4.57
CA ILE A 63 8.46 7.93 -4.29
C ILE A 63 9.52 8.17 -3.20
N ALA A 64 9.50 7.39 -2.11
CA ALA A 64 10.50 7.51 -1.05
C ALA A 64 11.93 7.25 -1.56
N PHE A 65 12.11 6.27 -2.46
CA PHE A 65 13.40 5.98 -3.06
C PHE A 65 13.85 7.07 -4.04
N LEU A 66 12.94 7.62 -4.85
CA LEU A 66 13.21 8.75 -5.73
C LEU A 66 13.66 9.98 -4.93
N LEU A 67 12.99 10.29 -3.81
CA LEU A 67 13.36 11.41 -2.94
C LEU A 67 14.78 11.25 -2.38
N THR A 68 15.18 10.04 -2.02
CA THR A 68 16.54 9.78 -1.50
C THR A 68 17.63 9.73 -2.59
N GLY A 69 17.28 9.89 -3.87
CA GLY A 69 18.21 9.80 -5.00
C GLY A 69 18.79 8.40 -5.21
N LYS A 70 18.18 7.37 -4.61
CA LYS A 70 18.62 5.96 -4.71
C LYS A 70 18.08 5.25 -5.94
N ILE A 71 17.10 5.84 -6.61
CA ILE A 71 16.59 5.43 -7.92
C ILE A 71 16.62 6.66 -8.81
N VAL A 72 17.28 6.54 -9.96
CA VAL A 72 17.22 7.50 -11.07
C VAL A 72 16.51 6.76 -12.20
N VAL A 73 15.37 7.30 -12.66
CA VAL A 73 14.68 6.84 -13.86
C VAL A 73 15.30 7.51 -15.08
#